data_AF-A0A552B2R6-F1
#
_entry.id   AF-A0A552B2R6-F1
#
_cell.length_a   1.000
_cell.length_b   1.000
_cell.length_c   1.000
_cell.angle_alpha   90.00
_cell.angle_beta   90.00
_cell.angle_gamma   90.00
#
_symmetry.space_group_name_H-M   'P 1'
#
loop_
_entity.id
_entity.type
_entity.pdbx_description
1 polymer ?
#
loop_
_entity_poly.entity_id
_entity_poly.type
_entity_poly.pdbx_seq_one_letter_code
_entity_poly.pdbx_strand_id
1 'polypeptide(L)'
;MPTVTISFADSTSGVTFNPAVTTSVAAFLNAHPTVPISISATGLADDNLTSLGLLSMGGDTVWRIAKAGVADNTATLSRVGGGFSTTLSLPADSLTFVRASTAGTYQLTTGGVTFTKASGPQIVSTIAPLPLTDSYFITGSAFNDSLVGGTGNDSLVGGDGNDSLVGGDGNDTLVGGAGADNFVFNSPSEGFDWISGFSSSQGDVINVSATGFAGGLTAGPLGTAQFRSGAGINSAATADQRFIYNTANGALWFDVDGVGGVASVRIANLIGFPTLTAANIVVI
;
A
#
# COMPACT_ATOMS: atom_id res chain seq x y z
N MET A 1 10.92 -6.58 10.25
CA MET A 1 10.89 -5.22 9.69
C MET A 1 9.85 -4.44 10.46
N PRO A 2 10.02 -3.13 10.69
CA PRO A 2 8.92 -2.31 11.13
C PRO A 2 7.79 -2.30 10.07
N THR A 3 6.55 -2.12 10.52
CA THR A 3 5.40 -1.93 9.65
C THR A 3 5.09 -0.43 9.55
N VAL A 4 4.94 0.06 8.32
CA VAL A 4 4.58 1.44 8.00
C VAL A 4 3.08 1.50 7.70
N THR A 5 2.32 2.35 8.37
CA THR A 5 0.88 2.53 8.16
C THR A 5 0.60 3.90 7.56
N ILE A 6 -0.17 3.94 6.47
CA ILE A 6 -0.55 5.13 5.72
C ILE A 6 -2.04 5.03 5.39
N SER A 7 -2.80 6.09 5.64
CA SER A 7 -4.24 6.13 5.35
C SER A 7 -4.62 7.39 4.61
N PHE A 8 -5.23 7.23 3.45
CA PHE A 8 -5.67 8.28 2.53
C PHE A 8 -7.20 8.50 2.56
N ALA A 9 -7.91 7.84 3.48
CA ALA A 9 -9.38 7.82 3.54
C ALA A 9 -10.03 9.21 3.71
N ASP A 10 -9.27 10.21 4.17
CA ASP A 10 -9.72 11.60 4.34
C ASP A 10 -9.34 12.51 3.15
N SER A 11 -8.72 11.96 2.10
CA SER A 11 -8.35 12.70 0.91
C SER A 11 -9.58 13.19 0.14
N THR A 12 -9.46 14.37 -0.47
CA THR A 12 -10.51 14.98 -1.32
C THR A 12 -10.32 14.69 -2.80
N SER A 13 -9.27 13.96 -3.16
CA SER A 13 -8.96 13.49 -4.52
C SER A 13 -8.27 12.13 -4.45
N GLY A 14 -8.14 11.48 -5.61
CA GLY A 14 -7.31 10.28 -5.74
C GLY A 14 -5.87 10.53 -5.29
N VAL A 15 -5.23 9.49 -4.81
CA VAL A 15 -3.91 9.51 -4.20
C VAL A 15 -2.94 8.62 -4.97
N THR A 16 -1.66 8.93 -4.83
CA THR A 16 -0.58 8.15 -5.42
C THR A 16 0.47 7.93 -4.37
N PHE A 17 0.63 6.68 -3.94
CA PHE A 17 1.70 6.28 -3.04
C PHE A 17 2.69 5.39 -3.78
N ASN A 18 3.97 5.76 -3.73
CA ASN A 18 5.04 4.92 -4.25
C ASN A 18 6.34 5.19 -3.47
N PRO A 19 6.77 4.29 -2.58
CA PRO A 19 7.94 4.51 -1.73
C PRO A 19 9.25 4.63 -2.54
N ALA A 20 9.30 4.13 -3.78
CA ALA A 20 10.46 4.30 -4.66
C ALA A 20 10.61 5.74 -5.18
N VAL A 21 9.51 6.50 -5.23
CA VAL A 21 9.51 7.93 -5.57
C VAL A 21 9.49 8.78 -4.29
N THR A 22 8.66 8.41 -3.32
CA THR A 22 8.55 9.05 -2.00
C THR A 22 9.51 8.40 -1.00
N THR A 23 10.80 8.49 -1.29
CA THR A 23 11.87 7.81 -0.52
C THR A 23 12.07 8.34 0.91
N SER A 24 11.52 9.50 1.25
CA SER A 24 11.57 10.04 2.62
C SER A 24 10.21 10.48 3.12
N VAL A 25 10.01 10.40 4.45
CA VAL A 25 8.82 10.93 5.13
C VAL A 25 8.61 12.42 4.79
N ALA A 26 9.68 13.20 4.68
CA ALA A 26 9.58 14.61 4.32
C ALA A 26 9.04 14.82 2.90
N ALA A 27 9.45 14.01 1.92
CA ALA A 27 8.92 14.06 0.56
C ALA A 27 7.45 13.65 0.52
N PHE A 28 7.09 12.58 1.23
CA PHE A 28 5.71 12.11 1.33
C PHE A 28 4.77 13.17 1.93
N LEU A 29 5.11 13.72 3.10
CA LEU A 29 4.33 14.76 3.77
C LEU A 29 4.22 16.06 2.95
N ASN A 30 5.18 16.32 2.06
CA ASN A 30 5.08 17.43 1.13
C ASN A 30 4.02 17.18 0.05
N ALA A 31 3.97 15.98 -0.50
CA ALA A 31 3.01 15.56 -1.52
C ALA A 31 1.59 15.34 -0.95
N HIS A 32 1.48 14.85 0.29
CA HIS A 32 0.24 14.49 0.95
C HIS A 32 0.13 15.17 2.33
N PRO A 33 -0.24 16.45 2.39
CA PRO A 33 -0.14 17.26 3.61
C PRO A 33 -1.10 16.86 4.73
N THR A 34 -2.19 16.17 4.42
CA THR A 34 -3.20 15.74 5.39
C THR A 34 -2.98 14.32 5.88
N VAL A 35 -2.09 13.56 5.24
CA VAL A 35 -1.96 12.12 5.44
C VAL A 35 -0.85 11.82 6.45
N PRO A 36 -1.16 11.28 7.64
CA PRO A 36 -0.15 10.86 8.58
C PRO A 36 0.51 9.56 8.10
N ILE A 37 1.74 9.36 8.56
CA ILE A 37 2.47 8.10 8.38
C ILE A 37 2.94 7.57 9.72
N SER A 38 2.56 6.35 10.06
CA SER A 38 2.97 5.69 11.29
C SER A 38 3.98 4.59 10.98
N ILE A 39 4.95 4.40 11.86
CA ILE A 39 5.95 3.33 11.75
C ILE A 39 5.99 2.61 13.09
N SER A 40 5.88 1.29 13.10
CA SER A 40 6.02 0.51 14.34
C SER A 40 7.39 0.77 14.98
N ALA A 41 7.42 0.91 16.29
CA ALA A 41 8.62 1.19 17.05
C ALA A 41 8.62 0.41 18.37
N THR A 42 9.71 -0.28 18.65
CA THR A 42 9.88 -1.04 19.90
C THR A 42 10.61 -0.20 20.95
N GLY A 43 10.28 -0.39 22.22
CA GLY A 43 11.02 0.21 23.33
C GLY A 43 10.75 1.71 23.52
N LEU A 44 9.58 2.19 23.09
CA LEU A 44 9.12 3.54 23.44
C LEU A 44 8.81 3.58 24.95
N ALA A 45 9.48 4.48 25.67
CA ALA A 45 9.30 4.61 27.11
C ALA A 45 7.95 5.26 27.48
N ASP A 46 7.58 6.32 26.78
CA ASP A 46 6.38 7.12 27.04
C ASP A 46 5.86 7.76 25.74
N ASP A 47 4.60 8.21 25.78
CA ASP A 47 4.03 9.08 24.75
C ASP A 47 4.80 10.41 24.69
N ASN A 48 5.10 10.90 23.49
CA ASN A 48 5.89 12.13 23.34
C ASN A 48 5.59 12.88 22.04
N LEU A 49 5.59 14.22 22.10
CA LEU A 49 5.51 15.12 20.95
C LEU A 49 6.88 15.74 20.65
N THR A 50 7.47 15.38 19.51
CA THR A 50 8.77 15.90 19.06
C THR A 50 8.59 16.77 17.82
N SER A 51 9.07 18.01 17.86
CA SER A 51 9.22 18.85 16.65
C SER A 51 10.37 18.31 15.82
N LEU A 52 10.12 18.05 14.53
CA LEU A 52 11.15 17.73 13.56
C LEU A 52 11.59 18.95 12.73
N GLY A 53 11.00 20.13 12.95
CA GLY A 53 11.40 21.36 12.24
C GLY A 53 10.46 21.68 11.08
N LEU A 54 10.99 22.37 10.06
CA LEU A 54 10.25 22.86 8.89
C LEU A 54 10.59 22.04 7.64
N LEU A 55 9.60 21.83 6.76
CA LEU A 55 9.81 21.19 5.45
C LEU A 55 10.55 22.12 4.46
N SER A 56 10.39 23.43 4.62
CA SER A 56 11.04 24.46 3.80
C SER A 56 11.18 25.77 4.59
N MET A 57 11.97 26.73 4.09
CA MET A 57 12.06 28.06 4.72
C MET A 57 10.68 28.73 4.75
N GLY A 58 10.20 29.04 5.96
CA GLY A 58 8.88 29.64 6.16
C GLY A 58 7.70 28.68 5.88
N GLY A 59 7.99 27.40 5.65
CA GLY A 59 6.98 26.38 5.37
C GLY A 59 6.34 25.77 6.61
N ASP A 60 5.66 24.65 6.39
CA ASP A 60 4.95 23.91 7.44
C ASP A 60 5.90 23.14 8.36
N THR A 61 5.44 22.98 9.60
CA THR A 61 6.12 22.19 10.62
C THR A 61 5.83 20.71 10.47
N VAL A 62 6.82 19.88 10.81
CA VAL A 62 6.66 18.43 10.93
C VAL A 62 6.79 18.01 12.38
N TRP A 63 5.88 17.13 12.78
CA TRP A 63 5.83 16.57 14.11
C TRP A 63 6.02 15.06 14.05
N ARG A 64 6.74 14.52 15.02
CA ARG A 64 6.80 13.10 15.32
C ARG A 64 6.15 12.86 16.68
N ILE A 65 5.16 11.99 16.68
CA ILE A 65 4.42 11.56 17.86
C ILE A 65 4.88 10.14 18.18
N ALA A 66 5.47 9.94 19.35
CA ALA A 66 5.68 8.61 19.90
C ALA A 66 4.42 8.20 20.66
N LYS A 67 3.89 7.01 20.35
CA LYS A 67 2.80 6.37 21.08
C LYS A 67 3.30 5.07 21.68
N ALA A 68 3.48 5.02 22.99
CA ALA A 68 3.89 3.82 23.71
C ALA A 68 2.65 3.04 24.18
N GLY A 69 2.74 1.71 24.17
CA GLY A 69 1.69 0.83 24.65
C GLY A 69 0.44 0.88 23.76
N VAL A 70 -0.71 1.22 24.35
CA VAL A 70 -2.03 1.08 23.70
C VAL A 70 -2.25 2.14 22.62
N ALA A 71 -2.93 1.77 21.53
CA ALA A 71 -3.35 2.69 20.47
C ALA A 71 -4.35 3.75 20.96
N ASP A 72 -4.42 4.91 20.30
CA ASP A 72 -5.40 5.97 20.54
C ASP A 72 -5.96 6.50 19.21
N ASN A 73 -7.25 6.30 18.96
CA ASN A 73 -7.94 6.77 17.75
C ASN A 73 -8.66 8.13 17.93
N THR A 74 -8.47 8.77 19.08
CA THR A 74 -9.08 10.04 19.45
C THR A 74 -8.07 11.14 19.71
N ALA A 75 -6.77 10.87 19.48
CA ALA A 75 -5.71 11.83 19.71
C ALA A 75 -5.91 13.10 18.87
N THR A 76 -5.63 14.27 19.43
CA THR A 76 -5.76 15.54 18.71
C THR A 76 -4.45 16.31 18.73
N LEU A 77 -4.02 16.80 17.57
CA LEU A 77 -2.90 17.73 17.44
C LEU A 77 -3.45 19.09 17.02
N SER A 78 -3.22 20.12 17.85
CA SER A 78 -3.74 21.47 17.62
C SER A 78 -2.68 22.54 17.83
N ARG A 79 -2.80 23.67 17.13
CA ARG A 79 -1.94 24.85 17.33
C ARG A 79 -2.54 25.74 18.42
N VAL A 80 -1.71 26.14 19.39
CA VAL A 80 -2.10 27.10 20.43
C VAL A 80 -2.42 28.44 19.77
N GLY A 81 -3.59 29.00 20.11
CA GLY A 81 -4.11 30.20 19.45
C GLY A 81 -4.91 29.93 18.16
N GLY A 82 -5.10 28.66 17.79
CA GLY A 82 -5.95 28.23 16.67
C GLY A 82 -5.25 28.19 15.30
N GLY A 83 -6.06 27.97 14.26
CA GLY A 83 -5.63 27.91 12.86
C GLY A 83 -5.19 26.53 12.36
N PHE A 84 -5.00 25.56 13.25
CA PHE A 84 -4.75 24.16 12.90
C PHE A 84 -5.29 23.25 14.00
N SER A 85 -6.04 22.22 13.61
CA SER A 85 -6.40 21.10 14.48
C SER A 85 -6.72 19.89 13.63
N THR A 86 -6.20 18.72 14.02
CA THR A 86 -6.54 17.45 13.40
C THR A 86 -6.71 16.36 14.44
N THR A 87 -7.62 15.42 14.18
CA THR A 87 -7.72 14.16 14.91
C THR A 87 -6.81 13.13 14.24
N LEU A 88 -6.18 12.28 15.04
CA LEU A 88 -5.21 11.30 14.59
C LEU A 88 -5.56 9.92 15.15
N SER A 89 -5.34 8.90 14.34
CA SER A 89 -5.24 7.53 14.81
C SER A 89 -3.76 7.22 15.05
N LEU A 90 -3.40 6.98 16.30
CA LEU A 90 -2.05 6.65 16.73
C LEU A 90 -1.98 5.15 17.04
N PRO A 91 -1.32 4.33 16.20
CA PRO A 91 -1.13 2.92 16.49
C PRO A 91 -0.34 2.67 17.77
N ALA A 92 -0.60 1.53 18.40
CA ALA A 92 0.18 1.02 19.52
C ALA A 92 1.66 0.93 19.14
N ASP A 93 2.55 1.27 20.07
CA ASP A 93 4.00 1.17 19.91
C ASP A 93 4.49 1.71 18.55
N SER A 94 4.24 2.99 18.27
CA SER A 94 4.50 3.60 16.97
C SER A 94 5.10 5.00 17.02
N LEU A 95 5.76 5.39 15.93
CA LEU A 95 6.15 6.74 15.61
C LEU A 95 5.27 7.25 14.48
N THR A 96 4.41 8.23 14.76
CA THR A 96 3.54 8.85 13.75
C THR A 96 4.08 10.21 13.36
N PHE A 97 4.31 10.41 12.06
CA PHE A 97 4.78 11.66 11.49
C PHE A 97 3.61 12.40 10.83
N VAL A 98 3.48 13.68 11.15
CA VAL A 98 2.36 14.52 10.73
C VAL A 98 2.89 15.88 10.26
N ARG A 99 2.41 16.34 9.11
CA ARG A 99 2.57 17.72 8.69
C ARG A 99 1.50 18.58 9.33
N ALA A 100 1.91 19.66 9.97
CA ALA A 100 0.99 20.63 10.54
C ALA A 100 1.00 21.92 9.71
N SER A 101 0.69 23.06 10.35
CA SER A 101 0.74 24.37 9.70
C SER A 101 2.07 25.09 9.98
N THR A 102 2.06 26.42 9.79
CA THR A 102 3.14 27.35 10.15
C THR A 102 3.71 27.12 11.56
N ALA A 103 4.95 27.60 11.74
CA ALA A 103 5.65 27.58 13.02
C ALA A 103 4.81 28.15 14.18
N GLY A 104 4.96 27.55 15.36
CA GLY A 104 4.26 27.95 16.57
C GLY A 104 4.32 26.91 17.68
N THR A 105 3.49 27.10 18.69
CA THR A 105 3.32 26.14 19.79
C THR A 105 2.15 25.22 19.48
N TYR A 106 2.37 23.92 19.62
CA TYR A 106 1.38 22.88 19.38
C TYR A 106 1.12 22.06 20.64
N GLN A 107 -0.09 21.52 20.71
CA GLN A 107 -0.57 20.66 21.78
C GLN A 107 -1.04 19.33 21.19
N LEU A 108 -0.48 18.23 21.69
CA LEU A 108 -0.99 16.88 21.47
C LEU A 108 -1.78 16.47 22.70
N THR A 109 -3.04 16.10 22.53
CA THR A 109 -3.84 15.45 23.57
C THR A 109 -4.07 13.99 23.19
N THR A 110 -3.61 13.05 24.03
CA THR A 110 -3.68 11.59 23.84
C THR A 110 -3.84 10.92 25.21
N GLY A 111 -4.71 9.91 25.31
CA GLY A 111 -4.97 9.23 26.60
C GLY A 111 -5.41 10.16 27.74
N GLY A 112 -6.04 11.30 27.42
CA GLY A 112 -6.43 12.33 28.39
C GLY A 112 -5.28 13.22 28.90
N VAL A 113 -4.05 13.04 28.42
CA VAL A 113 -2.88 13.84 28.77
C VAL A 113 -2.54 14.82 27.64
N THR A 114 -2.12 16.04 27.97
CA THR A 114 -1.74 17.06 26.98
C THR A 114 -0.25 17.39 27.04
N PHE A 115 0.43 17.25 25.90
CA PHE A 115 1.84 17.56 25.69
C PHE A 115 1.94 18.84 24.86
N THR A 116 2.65 19.86 25.37
CA THR A 116 2.82 21.15 24.67
C THR A 116 4.26 21.31 24.21
N LYS A 117 4.47 21.62 22.93
CA LYS A 117 5.81 21.81 22.35
C LYS A 117 5.83 22.92 21.30
N ALA A 118 6.91 23.69 21.26
CA ALA A 118 7.14 24.66 20.20
C ALA A 118 7.89 24.03 19.02
N SER A 119 7.54 24.42 17.80
CA SER A 119 8.28 24.05 16.60
C SER A 119 9.64 24.75 16.56
N GLY A 120 10.70 24.03 16.20
CA GLY A 120 12.02 24.62 15.94
C GLY A 120 12.11 25.31 14.56
N PRO A 121 13.02 26.28 14.37
CA PRO A 121 13.20 26.98 13.09
C PRO A 121 14.06 26.23 12.06
N GLN A 122 14.57 25.04 12.41
CA GLN A 122 15.47 24.30 11.53
C GLN A 122 14.71 23.60 10.40
N ILE A 123 15.25 23.66 9.18
CA ILE A 123 14.74 22.92 8.03
C ILE A 123 15.24 21.48 8.14
N VAL A 124 14.38 20.50 7.87
CA VAL A 124 14.77 19.10 7.83
C VAL A 124 14.34 18.46 6.52
N SER A 125 15.33 17.99 5.75
CA SER A 125 15.13 17.32 4.47
C SER A 125 15.24 15.80 4.54
N THR A 126 15.77 15.26 5.65
CA THR A 126 15.95 13.81 5.86
C THR A 126 15.28 13.38 7.15
N ILE A 127 13.96 13.45 7.17
CA ILE A 127 13.14 12.73 8.15
C ILE A 127 13.04 11.29 7.63
N ALA A 128 13.30 10.31 8.51
CA ALA A 128 13.29 8.85 8.30
C ALA A 128 13.00 8.37 6.85
N PRO A 129 13.91 7.59 6.23
CA PRO A 129 13.59 7.01 4.92
C PRO A 129 12.37 6.09 5.04
N LEU A 130 11.61 5.96 3.94
CA LEU A 130 10.65 4.87 3.75
C LEU A 130 11.40 3.78 3.00
N PRO A 131 11.98 2.77 3.68
CA PRO A 131 12.78 1.75 3.02
C PRO A 131 11.85 0.89 2.17
N LEU A 132 12.26 0.59 0.95
CA LEU A 132 11.51 -0.36 0.12
C LEU A 132 11.34 -1.71 0.81
N THR A 133 12.24 -2.07 1.73
CA THR A 133 12.21 -3.36 2.42
C THR A 133 11.24 -3.48 3.58
N ASP A 134 10.60 -2.40 4.01
CA ASP A 134 9.61 -2.45 5.09
C ASP A 134 8.26 -2.95 4.59
N SER A 135 7.45 -3.46 5.51
CA SER A 135 6.06 -3.81 5.23
C SER A 135 5.18 -2.58 5.35
N TYR A 136 4.34 -2.32 4.35
CA TYR A 136 3.40 -1.21 4.27
C TYR A 136 1.97 -1.68 4.51
N PHE A 137 1.20 -0.90 5.27
CA PHE A 137 -0.24 -0.98 5.40
C PHE A 137 -0.81 0.32 4.83
N ILE A 138 -1.36 0.24 3.62
CA ILE A 138 -1.80 1.39 2.85
C ILE A 138 -3.30 1.27 2.65
N THR A 139 -4.05 2.28 3.10
CA THR A 139 -5.47 2.41 2.79
C THR A 139 -5.67 3.61 1.89
N GLY A 140 -6.25 3.40 0.72
CA GLY A 140 -6.63 4.43 -0.23
C GLY A 140 -7.84 5.24 0.25
N SER A 141 -8.49 5.87 -0.70
CA SER A 141 -9.52 6.87 -0.55
C SER A 141 -10.83 6.37 -1.17
N ALA A 142 -11.75 7.29 -1.43
CA ALA A 142 -12.99 6.99 -2.16
C ALA A 142 -12.89 7.34 -3.66
N PHE A 143 -11.67 7.53 -4.16
CA PHE A 143 -11.35 7.95 -5.52
C PHE A 143 -10.31 7.00 -6.12
N ASN A 144 -10.11 7.11 -7.43
CA ASN A 144 -9.12 6.30 -8.14
C ASN A 144 -7.71 6.55 -7.62
N ASP A 145 -7.11 5.51 -7.05
CA ASP A 145 -5.81 5.56 -6.40
C ASP A 145 -4.76 4.73 -7.12
N SER A 146 -3.50 5.12 -6.97
CA SER A 146 -2.34 4.36 -7.40
C SER A 146 -1.50 4.02 -6.18
N LEU A 147 -1.58 2.78 -5.72
CA LEU A 147 -0.93 2.30 -4.52
C LEU A 147 0.18 1.31 -4.91
N VAL A 148 1.41 1.65 -4.54
CA VAL A 148 2.59 0.81 -4.77
C VAL A 148 3.22 0.48 -3.43
N GLY A 149 3.36 -0.81 -3.15
CA GLY A 149 4.12 -1.33 -2.01
C GLY A 149 5.63 -1.30 -2.26
N GLY A 150 6.35 -2.16 -1.56
CA GLY A 150 7.79 -2.27 -1.53
C GLY A 150 8.26 -3.68 -1.86
N THR A 151 9.22 -4.16 -1.08
CA THR A 151 9.77 -5.51 -1.14
C THR A 151 9.46 -6.30 0.13
N GLY A 152 8.63 -5.74 1.02
CA GLY A 152 8.15 -6.37 2.24
C GLY A 152 6.76 -6.98 1.99
N ASN A 153 6.24 -7.72 2.98
CA ASN A 153 4.86 -8.21 2.88
C ASN A 153 3.90 -7.07 3.20
N ASP A 154 3.22 -6.57 2.19
CA ASP A 154 2.41 -5.37 2.25
C ASP A 154 0.92 -5.68 2.31
N SER A 155 0.13 -4.71 2.78
CA SER A 155 -1.31 -4.74 2.78
C SER A 155 -1.82 -3.46 2.15
N LEU A 156 -2.39 -3.58 0.94
CA LEU A 156 -2.92 -2.47 0.17
C LEU A 156 -4.44 -2.63 0.08
N VAL A 157 -5.16 -1.59 0.47
CA VAL A 157 -6.62 -1.49 0.35
C VAL A 157 -6.91 -0.28 -0.54
N GLY A 158 -7.52 -0.50 -1.70
CA GLY A 158 -7.90 0.56 -2.66
C GLY A 158 -8.99 1.45 -2.09
N GLY A 159 -10.16 0.87 -1.81
CA GLY A 159 -11.30 1.59 -1.26
C GLY A 159 -12.45 1.65 -2.24
N ASP A 160 -13.02 2.83 -2.45
CA ASP A 160 -13.94 3.06 -3.56
C ASP A 160 -13.17 3.71 -4.72
N GLY A 161 -13.57 3.45 -5.96
CA GLY A 161 -12.91 4.00 -7.13
C GLY A 161 -12.29 2.90 -7.99
N ASN A 162 -11.68 3.31 -9.10
CA ASN A 162 -10.95 2.37 -9.96
C ASN A 162 -9.48 2.44 -9.60
N ASP A 163 -9.02 1.50 -8.80
CA ASP A 163 -7.70 1.57 -8.19
C ASP A 163 -6.64 0.79 -8.97
N SER A 164 -5.38 1.13 -8.75
CA SER A 164 -4.21 0.37 -9.22
C SER A 164 -3.36 -0.02 -8.04
N LEU A 165 -3.27 -1.33 -7.79
CA LEU A 165 -2.54 -1.91 -6.67
C LEU A 165 -1.35 -2.72 -7.21
N VAL A 166 -0.15 -2.29 -6.83
CA VAL A 166 1.12 -3.00 -7.09
C VAL A 166 1.66 -3.42 -5.73
N GLY A 167 1.60 -4.71 -5.39
CA GLY A 167 2.16 -5.23 -4.14
C GLY A 167 3.67 -5.03 -4.07
N GLY A 168 4.37 -5.45 -5.12
CA GLY A 168 5.83 -5.40 -5.21
C GLY A 168 6.42 -6.76 -4.88
N ASP A 169 7.66 -6.81 -4.37
CA ASP A 169 8.19 -8.09 -3.89
C ASP A 169 7.63 -8.39 -2.48
N GLY A 170 7.42 -9.66 -2.14
CA GLY A 170 6.81 -10.05 -0.88
C GLY A 170 5.56 -10.90 -1.11
N ASN A 171 4.96 -11.35 -0.02
CA ASN A 171 3.65 -12.00 -0.09
C ASN A 171 2.61 -11.00 0.41
N ASP A 172 1.92 -10.36 -0.52
CA ASP A 172 1.11 -9.19 -0.23
C ASP A 172 -0.37 -9.53 -0.04
N THR A 173 -1.09 -8.63 0.62
CA THR A 173 -2.56 -8.66 0.70
C THR A 173 -3.13 -7.47 -0.04
N LEU A 174 -3.79 -7.73 -1.16
CA LEU A 174 -4.36 -6.72 -2.04
C LEU A 174 -5.89 -6.78 -1.95
N VAL A 175 -6.51 -5.66 -1.63
CA VAL A 175 -7.97 -5.49 -1.57
C VAL A 175 -8.33 -4.35 -2.51
N GLY A 176 -8.98 -4.65 -3.63
CA GLY A 176 -9.41 -3.60 -4.59
C GLY A 176 -10.50 -2.74 -3.94
N GLY A 177 -11.69 -3.32 -3.81
CA GLY A 177 -12.81 -2.69 -3.13
C GLY A 177 -13.98 -2.54 -4.09
N ALA A 178 -14.57 -1.34 -4.15
CA ALA A 178 -15.67 -1.05 -5.04
C ALA A 178 -15.18 -0.27 -6.27
N GLY A 179 -15.44 -0.78 -7.47
CA GLY A 179 -14.99 -0.18 -8.72
C GLY A 179 -14.23 -1.18 -9.57
N ALA A 180 -13.67 -0.72 -10.69
CA ALA A 180 -12.92 -1.55 -11.62
C ALA A 180 -11.43 -1.47 -11.28
N ASP A 181 -10.93 -2.47 -10.56
CA ASP A 181 -9.60 -2.44 -9.97
C ASP A 181 -8.54 -3.17 -10.80
N ASN A 182 -7.31 -2.69 -10.73
CA ASN A 182 -6.15 -3.24 -11.40
C ASN A 182 -5.18 -3.83 -10.39
N PHE A 183 -5.03 -5.15 -10.39
CA PHE A 183 -4.00 -5.85 -9.61
C PHE A 183 -2.79 -6.10 -10.52
N VAL A 184 -1.67 -5.46 -10.23
CA VAL A 184 -0.52 -5.42 -11.14
C VAL A 184 0.61 -6.31 -10.61
N PHE A 185 1.08 -7.22 -11.46
CA PHE A 185 2.25 -8.07 -11.24
C PHE A 185 3.30 -7.77 -12.31
N ASN A 186 4.50 -7.37 -11.90
CA ASN A 186 5.59 -7.15 -12.85
C ASN A 186 6.42 -8.41 -13.09
N SER A 187 6.44 -9.38 -12.17
CA SER A 187 7.21 -10.61 -12.33
C SER A 187 6.56 -11.79 -11.60
N PRO A 188 6.67 -13.04 -12.10
CA PRO A 188 6.25 -14.21 -11.34
C PRO A 188 7.13 -14.48 -10.11
N SER A 189 8.25 -13.74 -9.93
CA SER A 189 9.18 -13.87 -8.81
C SER A 189 8.97 -12.84 -7.70
N GLU A 190 8.00 -11.94 -7.84
CA GLU A 190 7.68 -10.91 -6.83
C GLU A 190 7.19 -11.56 -5.53
N GLY A 191 6.48 -12.68 -5.62
CA GLY A 191 6.09 -13.48 -4.48
C GLY A 191 4.71 -14.04 -4.68
N PHE A 192 4.01 -14.32 -3.59
CA PHE A 192 2.70 -14.94 -3.60
C PHE A 192 1.68 -14.10 -2.86
N ASP A 193 0.73 -13.55 -3.61
CA ASP A 193 -0.22 -12.58 -3.07
C ASP A 193 -1.59 -13.16 -2.73
N TRP A 194 -2.28 -12.52 -1.81
CA TRP A 194 -3.69 -12.73 -1.52
C TRP A 194 -4.51 -11.57 -2.06
N ILE A 195 -5.35 -11.87 -3.05
CA ILE A 195 -6.26 -10.89 -3.64
C ILE A 195 -7.65 -11.11 -3.07
N SER A 196 -8.26 -10.08 -2.50
CA SER A 196 -9.66 -10.11 -2.06
C SER A 196 -10.48 -9.01 -2.72
N GLY A 197 -11.79 -9.22 -2.83
CA GLY A 197 -12.70 -8.29 -3.50
C GLY A 197 -12.76 -8.42 -5.03
N PHE A 198 -11.92 -9.27 -5.65
CA PHE A 198 -11.90 -9.44 -7.10
C PHE A 198 -13.27 -9.82 -7.68
N SER A 199 -13.75 -9.01 -8.61
CA SER A 199 -15.08 -9.08 -9.21
C SER A 199 -15.06 -8.70 -10.69
N SER A 200 -15.19 -9.73 -11.55
CA SER A 200 -15.29 -9.53 -13.00
C SER A 200 -16.53 -8.73 -13.43
N SER A 201 -17.56 -8.64 -12.58
CA SER A 201 -18.73 -7.79 -12.85
C SER A 201 -18.48 -6.30 -12.57
N GLN A 202 -17.52 -5.97 -11.70
CA GLN A 202 -17.11 -4.59 -11.46
C GLN A 202 -16.10 -4.11 -12.50
N GLY A 203 -15.40 -5.05 -13.15
CA GLY A 203 -14.41 -4.75 -14.20
C GLY A 203 -12.97 -5.05 -13.79
N ASP A 204 -12.78 -5.77 -12.68
CA ASP A 204 -11.45 -6.04 -12.15
C ASP A 204 -10.60 -6.86 -13.12
N VAL A 205 -9.32 -6.51 -13.17
CA VAL A 205 -8.32 -7.15 -14.02
C VAL A 205 -7.03 -7.42 -13.26
N ILE A 206 -6.36 -8.48 -13.68
CA ILE A 206 -4.98 -8.79 -13.31
C ILE A 206 -4.10 -8.34 -14.46
N ASN A 207 -3.31 -7.29 -14.24
CA ASN A 207 -2.34 -6.79 -15.20
C ASN A 207 -1.00 -7.47 -14.96
N VAL A 208 -0.38 -8.01 -16.02
CA VAL A 208 0.91 -8.69 -15.93
C VAL A 208 1.90 -8.09 -16.93
N SER A 209 3.14 -7.84 -16.49
CA SER A 209 4.18 -7.33 -17.39
C SER A 209 4.62 -8.38 -18.40
N ALA A 210 4.52 -8.08 -19.71
CA ALA A 210 5.05 -8.94 -20.76
C ALA A 210 6.54 -9.22 -20.57
N THR A 211 7.31 -8.18 -20.22
CA THR A 211 8.76 -8.27 -20.08
C THR A 211 9.20 -9.08 -18.86
N GLY A 212 8.47 -8.98 -17.75
CA GLY A 212 8.84 -9.71 -16.53
C GLY A 212 8.32 -11.15 -16.49
N PHE A 213 7.17 -11.44 -17.11
CA PHE A 213 6.65 -12.80 -17.20
C PHE A 213 7.22 -13.62 -18.37
N ALA A 214 7.68 -12.99 -19.45
CA ALA A 214 8.18 -13.65 -20.65
C ALA A 214 7.17 -14.66 -21.24
N GLY A 215 7.61 -15.87 -21.63
CA GLY A 215 6.71 -16.95 -22.08
C GLY A 215 5.96 -16.70 -23.39
N GLY A 216 6.33 -15.68 -24.18
CA GLY A 216 5.62 -15.33 -25.41
C GLY A 216 4.29 -14.60 -25.18
N LEU A 217 4.10 -13.98 -24.01
CA LEU A 217 2.99 -13.08 -23.77
C LEU A 217 3.07 -11.86 -24.71
N THR A 218 1.94 -11.47 -25.28
CA THR A 218 1.81 -10.30 -26.16
C THR A 218 0.85 -9.31 -25.49
N ALA A 219 1.18 -8.02 -25.53
CA ALA A 219 0.37 -6.97 -24.92
C ALA A 219 -1.08 -7.00 -25.39
N GLY A 220 -2.01 -6.79 -24.46
CA GLY A 220 -3.46 -6.91 -24.64
C GLY A 220 -4.08 -8.05 -23.82
N PRO A 221 -5.37 -8.35 -24.04
CA PRO A 221 -6.05 -9.43 -23.35
C PRO A 221 -5.36 -10.78 -23.57
N LEU A 222 -5.25 -11.60 -22.53
CA LEU A 222 -4.62 -12.92 -22.62
C LEU A 222 -5.37 -13.81 -23.63
N GLY A 223 -4.61 -14.50 -24.48
CA GLY A 223 -5.19 -15.47 -25.41
C GLY A 223 -5.88 -16.62 -24.68
N THR A 224 -7.05 -17.07 -25.15
CA THR A 224 -7.80 -18.15 -24.49
C THR A 224 -7.03 -19.47 -24.42
N ALA A 225 -6.16 -19.75 -25.39
CA ALA A 225 -5.28 -20.92 -25.38
C ALA A 225 -4.20 -20.85 -24.27
N GLN A 226 -3.88 -19.64 -23.80
CA GLN A 226 -2.89 -19.40 -22.75
C GLN A 226 -3.48 -19.47 -21.33
N PHE A 227 -4.80 -19.65 -21.20
CA PHE A 227 -5.48 -19.73 -19.91
C PHE A 227 -6.08 -21.12 -19.69
N ARG A 228 -5.91 -21.65 -18.48
CA ARG A 228 -6.52 -22.90 -18.03
C ARG A 228 -7.25 -22.65 -16.71
N SER A 229 -8.50 -23.08 -16.61
CA SER A 229 -9.26 -23.02 -15.35
C SER A 229 -9.92 -24.36 -15.02
N GLY A 230 -9.96 -24.73 -13.75
CA GLY A 230 -10.64 -25.94 -13.31
C GLY A 230 -10.48 -26.22 -11.82
N ALA A 231 -11.31 -27.12 -11.28
CA ALA A 231 -11.21 -27.50 -9.88
C ALA A 231 -9.99 -28.40 -9.66
N GLY A 232 -9.14 -28.06 -8.69
CA GLY A 232 -8.02 -28.91 -8.28
C GLY A 232 -6.80 -28.91 -9.21
N ILE A 233 -6.80 -28.13 -10.29
CA ILE A 233 -5.66 -28.04 -11.21
C ILE A 233 -4.58 -27.09 -10.68
N ASN A 234 -3.32 -27.35 -10.99
CA ASN A 234 -2.19 -26.52 -10.57
C ASN A 234 -1.03 -26.51 -11.59
N SER A 235 -1.26 -27.00 -12.81
CA SER A 235 -0.24 -27.10 -13.86
C SER A 235 -0.86 -26.94 -15.24
N ALA A 236 -0.05 -26.60 -16.24
CA ALA A 236 -0.46 -26.60 -17.63
C ALA A 236 -0.78 -28.03 -18.15
N ALA A 237 -1.59 -28.11 -19.20
CA ALA A 237 -1.89 -29.32 -19.98
C ALA A 237 -1.45 -29.22 -21.44
N THR A 238 -1.10 -28.02 -21.91
CA THR A 238 -0.51 -27.79 -23.23
C THR A 238 0.73 -26.88 -23.10
N ALA A 239 1.57 -26.89 -24.11
CA ALA A 239 2.74 -25.99 -24.20
C ALA A 239 2.36 -24.51 -24.38
N ASP A 240 1.09 -24.19 -24.66
CA ASP A 240 0.61 -22.81 -24.86
C ASP A 240 0.07 -22.17 -23.58
N GLN A 241 -0.34 -22.98 -22.60
CA GLN A 241 -0.91 -22.49 -21.35
C GLN A 241 0.14 -21.79 -20.50
N ARG A 242 -0.23 -20.61 -20.00
CA ARG A 242 0.61 -19.74 -19.18
C ARG A 242 0.00 -19.47 -17.82
N PHE A 243 -1.30 -19.26 -17.76
CA PHE A 243 -2.01 -19.00 -16.51
C PHE A 243 -2.95 -20.15 -16.18
N ILE A 244 -2.85 -20.66 -14.96
CA ILE A 244 -3.63 -21.78 -14.47
C ILE A 244 -4.38 -21.36 -13.20
N TYR A 245 -5.71 -21.34 -13.29
CA TYR A 245 -6.58 -20.96 -12.19
C TYR A 245 -7.30 -22.16 -11.59
N ASN A 246 -7.06 -22.38 -10.30
CA ASN A 246 -7.71 -23.43 -9.52
C ASN A 246 -9.02 -22.91 -8.92
N THR A 247 -10.16 -23.33 -9.46
CA THR A 247 -11.48 -22.85 -9.00
C THR A 247 -11.90 -23.45 -7.65
N ALA A 248 -11.17 -24.42 -7.10
CA ALA A 248 -11.50 -25.02 -5.81
C ALA A 248 -10.88 -24.27 -4.62
N ASN A 249 -9.82 -23.49 -4.85
CA ASN A 249 -9.13 -22.75 -3.80
C ASN A 249 -8.63 -21.35 -4.20
N GLY A 250 -8.90 -20.91 -5.42
CA GLY A 250 -8.56 -19.57 -5.91
C GLY A 250 -7.08 -19.39 -6.28
N ALA A 251 -6.26 -20.44 -6.25
CA ALA A 251 -4.85 -20.33 -6.59
C ALA A 251 -4.67 -20.02 -8.09
N LEU A 252 -3.93 -18.96 -8.38
CA LEU A 252 -3.48 -18.59 -9.71
C LEU A 252 -1.99 -18.91 -9.85
N TRP A 253 -1.68 -19.71 -10.86
CA TRP A 253 -0.32 -20.12 -11.20
C TRP A 253 0.08 -19.54 -12.54
N PHE A 254 1.35 -19.21 -12.66
CA PHE A 254 2.01 -18.89 -13.91
C PHE A 254 2.98 -20.00 -14.30
N ASP A 255 3.01 -20.35 -15.57
CA ASP A 255 3.86 -21.36 -16.15
C ASP A 255 4.53 -20.77 -17.40
N VAL A 256 5.85 -20.63 -17.39
CA VAL A 256 6.58 -19.87 -18.42
C VAL A 256 6.66 -20.62 -19.75
N ASP A 257 6.73 -21.95 -19.70
CA ASP A 257 6.83 -22.84 -20.85
C ASP A 257 5.59 -23.75 -21.03
N GLY A 258 4.63 -23.69 -20.11
CA GLY A 258 3.44 -24.52 -20.13
C GLY A 258 3.80 -25.97 -19.79
N VAL A 259 3.32 -26.95 -20.56
CA VAL A 259 3.82 -28.32 -20.39
C VAL A 259 5.29 -28.37 -20.80
N GLY A 260 6.18 -28.49 -19.82
CA GLY A 260 7.61 -28.44 -20.06
C GLY A 260 8.46 -28.80 -18.84
N GLY A 261 9.66 -28.21 -18.81
CA GLY A 261 10.69 -28.52 -17.82
C GLY A 261 10.73 -27.55 -16.64
N VAL A 262 10.20 -26.33 -16.81
CA VAL A 262 10.11 -25.36 -15.72
C VAL A 262 8.82 -25.62 -14.93
N ALA A 263 8.89 -25.57 -13.61
CA ALA A 263 7.71 -25.73 -12.77
C ALA A 263 6.90 -24.44 -12.76
N SER A 264 5.58 -24.56 -12.80
CA SER A 264 4.67 -23.43 -12.58
C SER A 264 4.89 -22.79 -11.20
N VAL A 265 4.89 -21.46 -11.17
CA VAL A 265 4.99 -20.64 -9.95
C VAL A 265 3.61 -20.15 -9.55
N ARG A 266 3.27 -20.24 -8.27
CA ARG A 266 2.03 -19.66 -7.76
C ARG A 266 2.26 -18.17 -7.53
N ILE A 267 1.50 -17.33 -8.21
CA ILE A 267 1.64 -15.87 -8.14
C ILE A 267 0.60 -15.22 -7.23
N ALA A 268 -0.60 -15.82 -7.13
CA ALA A 268 -1.67 -15.25 -6.33
C ALA A 268 -2.68 -16.28 -5.83
N ASN A 269 -3.50 -15.87 -4.88
CA ASN A 269 -4.69 -16.56 -4.44
C ASN A 269 -5.87 -15.59 -4.33
N LEU A 270 -6.86 -15.77 -5.19
CA LEU A 270 -8.08 -14.98 -5.19
C LEU A 270 -9.05 -15.54 -4.14
N ILE A 271 -9.27 -14.78 -3.07
CA ILE A 271 -10.19 -15.10 -1.98
C ILE A 271 -11.62 -15.11 -2.49
N GLY A 272 -12.43 -16.08 -2.04
CA GLY A 272 -13.82 -16.27 -2.50
C GLY A 272 -13.95 -17.00 -3.83
N PHE A 273 -12.81 -17.36 -4.46
CA PHE A 273 -12.72 -18.16 -5.68
C PHE A 273 -13.60 -17.63 -6.82
N PRO A 274 -13.47 -16.34 -7.16
CA PRO A 274 -14.31 -15.70 -8.16
C PRO A 274 -14.15 -16.35 -9.54
N THR A 275 -15.11 -16.11 -10.43
CA THR A 275 -14.95 -16.51 -11.82
C THR A 275 -13.85 -15.67 -12.46
N LEU A 276 -12.78 -16.33 -12.88
CA LEU A 276 -11.67 -15.75 -13.61
C LEU A 276 -11.61 -16.34 -15.02
N THR A 277 -11.49 -15.48 -16.02
CA THR A 277 -11.35 -15.87 -17.44
C THR A 277 -10.08 -15.27 -18.02
N ALA A 278 -9.68 -15.72 -19.22
CA ALA A 278 -8.56 -15.13 -19.94
C ALA A 278 -8.72 -13.61 -20.16
N ALA A 279 -9.96 -13.13 -20.36
CA ALA A 279 -10.24 -11.71 -20.56
C ALA A 279 -9.99 -10.84 -19.31
N ASN A 280 -9.91 -11.46 -18.12
CA ASN A 280 -9.59 -10.77 -16.88
C ASN A 280 -8.08 -10.64 -16.64
N ILE A 281 -7.25 -11.26 -17.48
CA ILE A 281 -5.80 -11.13 -17.43
C ILE A 281 -5.37 -10.30 -18.64
N VAL A 282 -4.74 -9.17 -18.38
CA VAL A 282 -4.26 -8.25 -19.41
C VAL A 282 -2.76 -8.17 -19.33
N VAL A 283 -2.10 -8.37 -20.46
CA VAL A 283 -0.65 -8.24 -20.58
C VAL A 283 -0.34 -6.79 -20.93
N ILE A 284 0.54 -6.16 -20.15
CA ILE A 284 1.00 -4.77 -20.33
C ILE A 284 2.48 -4.69 -20.71
#